data_AF-Q2U4R6-F1
#
_entry.id   AF-Q2U4R6-F1
#
_cell.length_a   1.000
_cell.length_b   1.000
_cell.length_c   1.000
_cell.angle_alpha   90.00
_cell.angle_beta   90.00
_cell.angle_gamma   90.00
#
_symmetry.space_group_name_H-M   'P 1'
#
loop_
_entity.id
_entity.type
_entity.pdbx_description
1 polymer ?
#
loop_
_entity_poly.entity_id
_entity_poly.type
_entity_poly.pdbx_seq_one_letter_code
_entity_poly.pdbx_strand_id
1 'polypeptide(L)'
;MTKDEAAIKAVGDPKKLFPREIEGWKGYVEWEEYPERKKAAHKILTSQAFPPNPEYQMGPIPDTNPVLPGTHWKQWHHAVGGELTDVPEDSWNTVLKEKHPEMLHLLQFPYNGEPPKRLTTAQPVTPNSLHFVRNHGGIPLIDKDKFFLKLDGLVKNPKTYTMDDLMDESKFPRMKKMITMQCSGTRRIEQISLYAGQGDEVPQAPWAEGAIGTAEYVGISLKKVIKDCGGLLEGGKHLELYGAETYFKNNEAMNYVVSVPWSKVKANEVMLAWEMNGEPLPKIHGYPLRVMVMGYIGARSVKWLYRIKAIETPSLAPVQSKEYLYFNQQVGKHNQRPTDGIQIQEMPVSSAIMSPWKNQVVIHNGKIRCKGWAYSGGGRWPERVELSSDGGFSWYPVPLENMSEKGQWTWRTWEIDLPCDVEGWIEIVCRCWDNSLNTQPLAVRAAWNWGLHVTSSAHRISVYSINKSRPLTAERLEMLKAHGQPLAPITWPEELQTQSWDEYKDFFKKYPRDPDNEAVC
;
A
#
# COMPACT_ATOMS: atom_id res chain seq x y z
N MET A 1 8.03 33.95 1.09
CA MET A 1 7.78 34.03 -0.36
C MET A 1 6.35 34.51 -0.53
N THR A 2 6.17 35.59 -1.30
CA THR A 2 4.94 36.37 -1.43
C THR A 2 4.07 35.83 -2.56
N LYS A 3 2.75 35.77 -2.33
CA LYS A 3 1.73 35.45 -3.33
C LYS A 3 1.58 36.62 -4.30
N ASP A 4 1.71 36.38 -5.61
CA ASP A 4 1.52 37.40 -6.65
C ASP A 4 0.03 37.46 -7.05
N GLU A 5 -0.73 38.26 -6.32
CA GLU A 5 -2.17 38.44 -6.55
C GLU A 5 -2.48 39.01 -7.94
N ALA A 6 -1.60 39.85 -8.49
CA ALA A 6 -1.80 40.45 -9.81
C ALA A 6 -1.65 39.39 -10.91
N ALA A 7 -0.61 38.55 -10.83
CA ALA A 7 -0.41 37.45 -11.77
C ALA A 7 -1.54 36.41 -11.69
N ILE A 8 -2.03 36.09 -10.48
CA ILE A 8 -3.15 35.16 -10.30
C ILE A 8 -4.44 35.75 -10.91
N LYS A 9 -4.75 37.02 -10.61
CA LYS A 9 -5.95 37.69 -11.15
C LYS A 9 -5.91 37.79 -12.68
N ALA A 10 -4.72 37.94 -13.27
CA ALA A 10 -4.55 37.98 -14.72
C ALA A 10 -4.83 36.65 -15.43
N VAL A 11 -4.83 35.51 -14.73
CA VAL A 11 -5.18 34.20 -15.31
C VAL A 11 -6.66 34.12 -15.67
N GLY A 12 -7.53 34.80 -14.91
CA GLY A 12 -8.98 34.82 -15.12
C GLY A 12 -9.75 34.16 -13.97
N ASP A 13 -11.07 34.00 -14.15
CA ASP A 13 -11.97 33.43 -13.15
C ASP A 13 -11.89 31.89 -13.13
N PRO A 14 -11.40 31.27 -12.03
CA PRO A 14 -11.31 29.82 -11.89
C PRO A 14 -12.62 29.07 -12.16
N LYS A 15 -13.78 29.66 -11.84
CA LYS A 15 -15.08 29.01 -12.06
C LYS A 15 -15.41 28.85 -13.54
N LYS A 16 -14.84 29.69 -14.39
CA LYS A 16 -14.98 29.60 -15.86
C LYS A 16 -13.87 28.76 -16.49
N LEU A 17 -12.67 28.78 -15.92
CA LEU A 17 -11.52 28.04 -16.41
C LEU A 17 -11.60 26.54 -16.08
N PHE A 18 -12.09 26.21 -14.88
CA PHE A 18 -12.23 24.84 -14.37
C PHE A 18 -13.68 24.57 -13.94
N PRO A 19 -14.65 24.67 -14.86
CA PRO A 19 -16.05 24.47 -14.53
C PRO A 19 -16.36 22.98 -14.33
N ARG A 20 -17.48 22.70 -13.68
CA ARG A 20 -18.14 21.39 -13.83
C ARG A 20 -18.70 21.31 -15.24
N GLU A 21 -18.11 20.47 -16.08
CA GLU A 21 -18.46 20.40 -17.50
C GLU A 21 -19.35 19.20 -17.86
N ILE A 22 -19.36 18.14 -17.03
CA ILE A 22 -20.16 16.94 -17.28
C ILE A 22 -21.26 16.84 -16.21
N GLU A 23 -22.51 16.78 -16.67
CA GLU A 23 -23.66 16.56 -15.80
C GLU A 23 -23.51 15.24 -15.04
N GLY A 24 -23.81 15.24 -13.73
CA GLY A 24 -23.67 14.06 -12.88
C GLY A 24 -22.23 13.73 -12.46
N TRP A 25 -21.24 14.56 -12.82
CA TRP A 25 -19.85 14.41 -12.38
C TRP A 25 -19.50 15.54 -11.43
N LYS A 26 -18.94 15.20 -10.26
CA LYS A 26 -18.36 16.15 -9.30
C LYS A 26 -16.90 15.83 -9.04
N GLY A 27 -16.06 16.87 -8.98
CA GLY A 27 -14.63 16.76 -8.69
C GLY A 27 -13.76 16.28 -9.86
N TYR A 28 -14.26 16.43 -11.09
CA TYR A 28 -13.55 16.14 -12.33
C TYR A 28 -13.31 17.43 -13.11
N VAL A 29 -12.13 17.53 -13.71
CA VAL A 29 -11.76 18.52 -14.72
C VAL A 29 -11.03 17.75 -15.82
N GLU A 30 -11.43 17.92 -17.08
CA GLU A 30 -10.68 17.39 -18.21
C GLU A 30 -9.41 18.23 -18.41
N TRP A 31 -8.26 17.65 -18.12
CA TRP A 31 -6.95 18.29 -18.30
C TRP A 31 -6.27 17.88 -19.61
N GLU A 32 -6.52 16.67 -20.09
CA GLU A 32 -5.75 16.04 -21.16
C GLU A 32 -6.16 16.55 -22.54
N GLU A 33 -7.42 16.95 -22.72
CA GLU A 33 -7.91 17.55 -23.97
C GLU A 33 -7.78 19.08 -24.03
N TYR A 34 -7.43 19.74 -22.91
CA TYR A 34 -7.43 21.21 -22.76
C TYR A 34 -6.08 21.76 -22.24
N PRO A 35 -5.04 21.87 -23.10
CA PRO A 35 -3.71 22.33 -22.69
C PRO A 35 -3.68 23.74 -22.08
N GLU A 36 -4.61 24.61 -22.45
CA GLU A 36 -4.77 25.95 -21.89
C GLU A 36 -5.22 25.92 -20.42
N ARG A 37 -6.05 24.95 -20.01
CA ARG A 37 -6.39 24.74 -18.59
C ARG A 37 -5.15 24.36 -17.79
N LYS A 38 -4.33 23.43 -18.32
CA LYS A 38 -3.05 23.05 -17.70
C LYS A 38 -2.13 24.26 -17.52
N LYS A 39 -2.00 25.10 -18.56
CA LYS A 39 -1.21 26.35 -18.49
C LYS A 39 -1.76 27.33 -17.45
N ALA A 40 -3.08 27.51 -17.39
CA ALA A 40 -3.72 28.38 -16.40
C ALA A 40 -3.46 27.89 -14.97
N ALA A 41 -3.69 26.61 -14.70
CA ALA A 41 -3.42 26.00 -13.40
C ALA A 41 -1.94 26.11 -13.02
N HIS A 42 -1.03 25.81 -13.95
CA HIS A 42 0.41 25.96 -13.73
C HIS A 42 0.80 27.40 -13.37
N LYS A 43 0.22 28.39 -14.06
CA LYS A 43 0.47 29.80 -13.75
C LYS A 43 -0.02 30.18 -12.35
N ILE A 44 -1.21 29.72 -11.95
CA ILE A 44 -1.77 29.94 -10.60
C ILE A 44 -0.86 29.34 -9.53
N LEU A 45 -0.40 28.10 -9.72
CA LEU A 45 0.43 27.38 -8.76
C LEU A 45 1.83 27.99 -8.63
N THR A 46 2.45 28.40 -9.74
CA THR A 46 3.80 29.00 -9.75
C THR A 46 3.83 30.47 -9.31
N SER A 47 2.68 31.12 -9.22
CA SER A 47 2.56 32.53 -8.77
C SER A 47 2.38 32.65 -7.25
N GLN A 48 2.49 31.55 -6.50
CA GLN A 48 2.46 31.53 -5.05
C GLN A 48 3.32 30.39 -4.48
N ALA A 49 3.68 30.50 -3.20
CA ALA A 49 4.41 29.45 -2.49
C ALA A 49 3.46 28.69 -1.58
N PHE A 50 3.73 27.40 -1.42
CA PHE A 50 3.00 26.50 -0.53
C PHE A 50 3.94 25.99 0.57
N PRO A 51 3.45 25.74 1.80
CA PRO A 51 4.26 25.18 2.86
C PRO A 51 4.73 23.77 2.46
N PRO A 52 5.93 23.37 2.88
CA PRO A 52 6.41 22.02 2.63
C PRO A 52 5.54 20.98 3.33
N ASN A 53 5.59 19.74 2.85
CA ASN A 53 5.04 18.61 3.59
C ASN A 53 5.77 18.45 4.93
N PRO A 54 5.09 17.98 5.99
CA PRO A 54 5.77 17.61 7.23
C PRO A 54 6.88 16.59 6.98
N GLU A 55 8.05 16.81 7.56
CA GLU A 55 9.15 15.84 7.51
C GLU A 55 8.94 14.76 8.58
N TYR A 56 8.72 13.52 8.14
CA TYR A 56 8.46 12.36 9.01
C TYR A 56 9.35 11.16 8.68
N GLN A 57 10.14 11.21 7.60
CA GLN A 57 11.02 10.10 7.24
C GLN A 57 12.33 10.17 8.02
N MET A 58 12.83 11.38 8.26
CA MET A 58 14.01 11.65 9.11
C MET A 58 13.61 12.12 10.53
N GLY A 59 12.31 12.33 10.75
CA GLY A 59 11.72 12.72 12.03
C GLY A 59 10.80 11.64 12.60
N PRO A 60 10.11 11.91 13.72
CA PRO A 60 9.08 11.02 14.22
C PRO A 60 7.88 10.99 13.27
N ILE A 61 7.34 9.79 13.03
CA ILE A 61 6.05 9.63 12.38
C ILE A 61 4.98 10.12 13.38
N PRO A 62 4.08 11.04 13.01
CA PRO A 62 3.01 11.49 13.90
C PRO A 62 2.18 10.32 14.42
N ASP A 63 1.83 10.36 15.71
CA ASP A 63 1.00 9.37 16.38
C ASP A 63 -0.51 9.71 16.31
N THR A 64 -0.88 10.64 15.44
CA THR A 64 -2.25 11.06 15.18
C THR A 64 -2.95 10.19 14.12
N ASN A 65 -4.28 10.21 14.11
CA ASN A 65 -5.09 9.62 13.05
C ASN A 65 -6.12 10.67 12.57
N PRO A 66 -5.90 11.38 11.44
CA PRO A 66 -4.91 11.09 10.41
C PRO A 66 -3.44 11.35 10.78
N VAL A 67 -2.51 10.58 10.20
CA VAL A 67 -1.06 10.75 10.40
C VAL A 67 -0.57 12.01 9.70
N LEU A 68 -0.94 12.19 8.43
CA LEU A 68 -0.59 13.37 7.64
C LEU A 68 -1.87 14.10 7.17
N PRO A 69 -1.99 15.42 7.37
CA PRO A 69 -3.21 16.16 7.00
C PRO A 69 -3.34 16.43 5.50
N GLY A 70 -2.25 16.33 4.73
CA GLY A 70 -2.29 16.62 3.30
C GLY A 70 -2.46 18.09 2.94
N THR A 71 -2.08 19.00 3.83
CA THR A 71 -2.32 20.45 3.73
C THR A 71 -1.89 21.03 2.38
N HIS A 72 -0.75 20.61 1.86
CA HIS A 72 -0.23 21.08 0.57
C HIS A 72 -1.19 20.76 -0.60
N TRP A 73 -1.76 19.55 -0.66
CA TRP A 73 -2.72 19.16 -1.71
C TRP A 73 -4.03 19.93 -1.60
N LYS A 74 -4.51 20.14 -0.37
CA LYS A 74 -5.71 20.94 -0.12
C LYS A 74 -5.51 22.35 -0.64
N GLN A 75 -4.36 22.96 -0.35
CA GLN A 75 -4.04 24.30 -0.82
C GLN A 75 -3.90 24.38 -2.34
N TRP A 76 -3.36 23.36 -3.02
CA TRP A 76 -3.34 23.32 -4.49
C TRP A 76 -4.75 23.28 -5.09
N HIS A 77 -5.65 22.46 -4.53
CA HIS A 77 -7.04 22.41 -4.99
C HIS A 77 -7.76 23.74 -4.76
N HIS A 78 -7.59 24.36 -3.59
CA HIS A 78 -8.17 25.67 -3.30
C HIS A 78 -7.57 26.79 -4.15
N ALA A 79 -6.26 26.72 -4.45
CA ALA A 79 -5.58 27.70 -5.28
C ALA A 79 -6.05 27.65 -6.72
N VAL A 80 -6.14 26.45 -7.32
CA VAL A 80 -6.68 26.26 -8.67
C VAL A 80 -8.16 26.64 -8.71
N GLY A 81 -8.94 26.26 -7.69
CA GLY A 81 -10.34 26.66 -7.53
C GLY A 81 -11.29 25.98 -8.53
N GLY A 82 -12.41 26.65 -8.82
CA GLY A 82 -13.46 26.10 -9.69
C GLY A 82 -14.04 24.81 -9.11
N GLU A 83 -14.19 23.79 -9.95
CA GLU A 83 -14.70 22.47 -9.55
C GLU A 83 -13.80 21.73 -8.54
N LEU A 84 -12.53 22.12 -8.41
CA LEU A 84 -11.61 21.51 -7.45
C LEU A 84 -11.78 22.02 -6.01
N THR A 85 -12.52 23.11 -5.80
CA THR A 85 -12.58 23.82 -4.52
C THR A 85 -13.05 22.93 -3.37
N ASP A 86 -14.10 22.13 -3.60
CA ASP A 86 -14.76 21.32 -2.58
C ASP A 86 -14.24 19.87 -2.55
N VAL A 87 -13.40 19.49 -3.51
CA VAL A 87 -12.89 18.12 -3.68
C VAL A 87 -12.24 17.56 -2.41
N PRO A 88 -11.41 18.31 -1.65
CA PRO A 88 -10.86 17.79 -0.41
C PRO A 88 -11.92 17.39 0.63
N GLU A 89 -12.95 18.22 0.79
CA GLU A 89 -14.01 18.02 1.78
C GLU A 89 -14.97 16.90 1.35
N ASP A 90 -15.37 16.88 0.08
CA ASP A 90 -16.18 15.78 -0.48
C ASP A 90 -15.48 14.43 -0.36
N SER A 91 -14.16 14.41 -0.61
CA SER A 91 -13.35 13.21 -0.48
C SER A 91 -13.33 12.71 0.96
N TRP A 92 -13.11 13.61 1.92
CA TRP A 92 -13.10 13.24 3.34
C TRP A 92 -14.47 12.76 3.83
N ASN A 93 -15.55 13.42 3.42
CA ASN A 93 -16.91 12.97 3.72
C ASN A 93 -17.23 11.59 3.14
N THR A 94 -16.68 11.25 1.96
CA THR A 94 -16.81 9.92 1.37
C THR A 94 -16.05 8.87 2.19
N VAL A 95 -14.83 9.19 2.64
CA VAL A 95 -14.04 8.31 3.52
C VAL A 95 -14.81 7.96 4.80
N LEU A 96 -15.33 8.97 5.50
CA LEU A 96 -16.03 8.78 6.77
C LEU A 96 -17.30 7.93 6.63
N LYS A 97 -17.91 7.90 5.44
CA LYS A 97 -19.10 7.10 5.14
C LYS A 97 -18.76 5.67 4.73
N GLU A 98 -17.71 5.48 3.92
CA GLU A 98 -17.43 4.19 3.27
C GLU A 98 -16.39 3.34 4.00
N LYS A 99 -15.53 3.94 4.85
CA LYS A 99 -14.44 3.24 5.53
C LYS A 99 -14.78 2.89 6.97
N HIS A 100 -14.17 1.81 7.44
CA HIS A 100 -14.32 1.33 8.81
C HIS A 100 -13.86 2.41 9.81
N PRO A 101 -14.54 2.60 10.96
CA PRO A 101 -14.17 3.63 11.94
C PRO A 101 -12.75 3.50 12.50
N GLU A 102 -12.22 2.27 12.54
CA GLU A 102 -10.86 1.98 13.03
C GLU A 102 -9.79 2.00 11.93
N MET A 103 -10.10 2.50 10.73
CA MET A 103 -9.12 2.60 9.65
C MET A 103 -7.96 3.54 10.05
N LEU A 104 -6.73 3.17 9.68
CA LEU A 104 -5.57 4.03 9.86
C LEU A 104 -5.49 5.01 8.69
N HIS A 105 -5.75 6.29 8.92
CA HIS A 105 -5.76 7.35 7.92
C HIS A 105 -4.35 7.95 7.77
N LEU A 106 -3.49 7.29 6.98
CA LEU A 106 -2.09 7.70 6.82
C LEU A 106 -1.92 9.07 6.14
N LEU A 107 -2.81 9.41 5.21
CA LEU A 107 -2.88 10.73 4.59
C LEU A 107 -4.35 11.11 4.42
N GLN A 108 -4.75 12.28 4.95
CA GLN A 108 -6.13 12.72 4.87
C GLN A 108 -6.51 13.15 3.45
N PHE A 109 -5.64 13.88 2.75
CA PHE A 109 -5.88 14.32 1.38
C PHE A 109 -4.57 14.43 0.54
N PRO A 110 -4.50 13.81 -0.65
CA PRO A 110 -5.42 12.81 -1.17
C PRO A 110 -5.49 11.61 -0.21
N TYR A 111 -6.68 11.03 -0.03
CA TYR A 111 -6.86 10.04 1.02
C TYR A 111 -6.02 8.77 0.78
N ASN A 112 -5.25 8.37 1.79
CA ASN A 112 -4.54 7.11 1.82
C ASN A 112 -4.70 6.48 3.21
N GLY A 113 -5.10 5.21 3.27
CA GLY A 113 -5.28 4.51 4.53
C GLY A 113 -5.23 2.99 4.40
N GLU A 114 -4.84 2.33 5.48
CA GLU A 114 -4.78 0.87 5.64
C GLU A 114 -5.60 0.39 6.84
N PRO A 115 -6.13 -0.85 6.82
CA PRO A 115 -6.76 -1.43 7.99
C PRO A 115 -5.72 -1.63 9.10
N PRO A 116 -6.11 -1.57 10.38
CA PRO A 116 -5.23 -1.91 11.48
C PRO A 116 -4.80 -3.38 11.37
N LYS A 117 -3.57 -3.71 11.79
CA LYS A 117 -2.96 -5.04 11.54
C LYS A 117 -3.86 -6.23 11.89
N ARG A 118 -4.55 -6.14 13.03
CA ARG A 118 -5.48 -7.19 13.52
C ARG A 118 -6.67 -7.44 12.59
N LEU A 119 -7.09 -6.44 11.81
CA LEU A 119 -8.22 -6.54 10.88
C LEU A 119 -7.79 -6.89 9.46
N THR A 120 -6.54 -6.60 9.07
CA THR A 120 -6.05 -6.92 7.72
C THR A 120 -6.20 -8.41 7.39
N THR A 121 -5.82 -9.29 8.31
CA THR A 121 -5.82 -10.75 8.11
C THR A 121 -6.96 -11.46 8.87
N ALA A 122 -7.97 -10.71 9.33
CA ALA A 122 -9.11 -11.28 10.05
C ALA A 122 -9.96 -12.20 9.16
N GLN A 123 -9.98 -11.95 7.85
CA GLN A 123 -10.66 -12.75 6.83
C GLN A 123 -9.78 -12.84 5.58
N PRO A 124 -9.76 -13.98 4.85
CA PRO A 124 -9.05 -14.09 3.58
C PRO A 124 -9.59 -13.15 2.49
N VAL A 125 -10.90 -12.84 2.53
CA VAL A 125 -11.52 -11.81 1.69
C VAL A 125 -11.71 -10.57 2.54
N THR A 126 -11.09 -9.48 2.14
CA THR A 126 -11.10 -8.21 2.85
C THR A 126 -12.45 -7.50 2.63
N PRO A 127 -13.21 -7.17 3.68
CA PRO A 127 -14.43 -6.37 3.54
C PRO A 127 -14.17 -5.02 2.87
N ASN A 128 -15.13 -4.51 2.10
CA ASN A 128 -14.99 -3.24 1.35
C ASN A 128 -14.60 -2.07 2.27
N SER A 129 -15.18 -2.00 3.47
CA SER A 129 -14.88 -0.94 4.46
C SER A 129 -13.46 -1.02 5.04
N LEU A 130 -12.78 -2.17 4.94
CA LEU A 130 -11.42 -2.40 5.42
C LEU A 130 -10.37 -2.49 4.30
N HIS A 131 -10.78 -2.62 3.04
CA HIS A 131 -9.84 -2.68 1.93
C HIS A 131 -9.01 -1.39 1.86
N PHE A 132 -7.68 -1.48 1.79
CA PHE A 132 -6.81 -0.30 1.78
C PHE A 132 -7.13 0.62 0.60
N VAL A 133 -6.86 1.92 0.77
CA VAL A 133 -7.11 2.94 -0.24
C VAL A 133 -5.84 3.73 -0.50
N ARG A 134 -5.43 3.84 -1.75
CA ARG A 134 -4.39 4.78 -2.21
C ARG A 134 -4.99 5.72 -3.27
N ASN A 135 -5.09 7.02 -3.00
CA ASN A 135 -5.48 8.05 -3.98
C ASN A 135 -4.31 9.00 -4.27
N HIS A 136 -4.19 9.47 -5.52
CA HIS A 136 -3.25 10.54 -5.90
C HIS A 136 -3.95 11.90 -5.98
N GLY A 137 -5.27 11.91 -6.15
CA GLY A 137 -6.13 13.08 -6.12
C GLY A 137 -7.34 12.91 -5.20
N GLY A 138 -8.34 13.74 -5.42
CA GLY A 138 -9.65 13.58 -4.78
C GLY A 138 -10.44 12.39 -5.29
N ILE A 139 -11.60 12.16 -4.68
CA ILE A 139 -12.57 11.13 -5.06
C ILE A 139 -13.63 11.78 -5.95
N PRO A 140 -13.64 11.57 -7.27
CA PRO A 140 -14.74 11.98 -8.13
C PRO A 140 -16.05 11.29 -7.69
N LEU A 141 -17.14 12.06 -7.70
CA LEU A 141 -18.49 11.53 -7.49
C LEU A 141 -19.18 11.52 -8.86
N ILE A 142 -19.45 10.34 -9.39
CA ILE A 142 -19.96 10.17 -10.75
C ILE A 142 -21.28 9.40 -10.70
N ASP A 143 -22.32 9.97 -11.29
CA ASP A 143 -23.61 9.34 -11.46
C ASP A 143 -23.53 8.29 -12.58
N LYS A 144 -23.95 7.05 -12.27
CA LYS A 144 -23.85 5.90 -13.17
C LYS A 144 -24.53 6.15 -14.52
N ASP A 145 -25.71 6.77 -14.49
CA ASP A 145 -26.55 6.98 -15.68
C ASP A 145 -25.99 8.08 -16.60
N LYS A 146 -25.06 8.89 -16.09
CA LYS A 146 -24.34 9.94 -16.84
C LYS A 146 -22.89 9.54 -17.15
N PHE A 147 -22.47 8.34 -16.74
CA PHE A 147 -21.12 7.86 -16.97
C PHE A 147 -20.94 7.40 -18.42
N PHE A 148 -19.73 7.62 -18.94
CA PHE A 148 -19.28 7.03 -20.18
C PHE A 148 -17.81 6.60 -20.10
N LEU A 149 -17.44 5.65 -20.94
CA LEU A 149 -16.07 5.22 -21.21
C LEU A 149 -15.72 5.47 -22.67
N LYS A 150 -14.76 6.36 -22.93
CA LYS A 150 -14.21 6.61 -24.28
C LYS A 150 -13.07 5.64 -24.59
N LEU A 151 -13.12 4.97 -25.74
CA LEU A 151 -12.05 4.09 -26.22
C LEU A 151 -11.56 4.57 -27.59
N ASP A 152 -10.31 5.03 -27.66
CA ASP A 152 -9.74 5.63 -28.86
C ASP A 152 -8.24 5.29 -29.07
N GLY A 153 -7.56 6.05 -29.92
CA GLY A 153 -6.17 5.82 -30.32
C GLY A 153 -6.05 4.75 -31.41
N LEU A 154 -5.07 3.86 -31.27
CA LEU A 154 -4.74 2.80 -32.22
C LEU A 154 -5.70 1.61 -32.17
N VAL A 155 -6.99 1.87 -32.32
CA VAL A 155 -8.05 0.87 -32.51
C VAL A 155 -8.77 1.09 -33.83
N LYS A 156 -9.31 0.04 -34.44
CA LYS A 156 -9.96 0.17 -35.76
C LYS A 156 -11.20 1.04 -35.72
N ASN A 157 -12.03 0.86 -34.70
CA ASN A 157 -13.31 1.55 -34.53
C ASN A 157 -13.36 2.16 -33.12
N PRO A 158 -12.90 3.41 -32.93
CA PRO A 158 -13.09 4.14 -31.68
C PRO A 158 -14.57 4.22 -31.28
N LYS A 159 -14.87 4.08 -30.00
CA LYS A 159 -16.24 4.04 -29.47
C LYS A 159 -16.33 4.69 -28.09
N THR A 160 -17.54 5.12 -27.74
CA THR A 160 -17.90 5.52 -26.37
C THR A 160 -18.97 4.56 -25.87
N TYR A 161 -18.83 4.08 -24.65
CA TYR A 161 -19.74 3.12 -24.01
C TYR A 161 -20.41 3.75 -22.79
N THR A 162 -21.70 3.53 -22.64
CA THR A 162 -22.41 3.77 -21.36
C THR A 162 -22.17 2.61 -20.40
N MET A 163 -22.59 2.73 -19.13
CA MET A 163 -22.59 1.57 -18.22
C MET A 163 -23.49 0.44 -18.74
N ASP A 164 -24.64 0.76 -19.34
CA ASP A 164 -25.55 -0.26 -19.88
C ASP A 164 -24.92 -1.01 -21.06
N ASP A 165 -24.17 -0.32 -21.93
CA ASP A 165 -23.41 -0.98 -23.01
C ASP A 165 -22.36 -1.96 -22.46
N LEU A 166 -21.65 -1.58 -21.39
CA LEU A 166 -20.61 -2.42 -20.78
C LEU A 166 -21.21 -3.61 -20.02
N MET A 167 -22.41 -3.44 -19.45
CA MET A 167 -23.13 -4.47 -18.69
C MET A 167 -23.99 -5.39 -19.59
N ASP A 168 -24.10 -5.10 -20.89
CA ASP A 168 -24.82 -5.93 -21.86
C ASP A 168 -24.11 -7.28 -22.08
N GLU A 169 -24.61 -8.32 -21.42
CA GLU A 169 -24.05 -9.67 -21.48
C GLU A 169 -24.15 -10.33 -22.86
N SER A 170 -25.00 -9.82 -23.75
CA SER A 170 -25.04 -10.29 -25.14
C SER A 170 -23.78 -9.89 -25.92
N LYS A 171 -23.13 -8.78 -25.53
CA LYS A 171 -21.87 -8.29 -26.10
C LYS A 171 -20.66 -8.73 -25.28
N PHE A 172 -20.76 -8.60 -23.96
CA PHE A 172 -19.64 -8.79 -23.04
C PHE A 172 -19.98 -9.81 -21.95
N PRO A 173 -19.52 -11.07 -22.08
CA PRO A 173 -19.72 -12.08 -21.05
C PRO A 173 -19.12 -11.61 -19.72
N ARG A 174 -19.92 -11.72 -18.66
CA ARG A 174 -19.53 -11.33 -17.30
C ARG A 174 -18.33 -12.15 -16.82
N MET A 175 -17.37 -11.45 -16.22
CA MET A 175 -16.17 -12.01 -15.61
C MET A 175 -16.20 -11.75 -14.11
N LYS A 176 -15.90 -12.80 -13.35
CA LYS A 176 -15.82 -12.79 -11.89
C LYS A 176 -14.46 -13.31 -11.45
N LYS A 177 -13.73 -12.56 -10.63
CA LYS A 177 -12.36 -12.89 -10.20
C LYS A 177 -12.07 -12.47 -8.77
N MET A 178 -11.47 -13.37 -8.00
CA MET A 178 -10.80 -13.04 -6.74
C MET A 178 -9.43 -12.44 -7.04
N ILE A 179 -9.17 -11.21 -6.57
CA ILE A 179 -7.93 -10.48 -6.86
C ILE A 179 -7.40 -9.85 -5.58
N THR A 180 -6.14 -10.11 -5.26
CA THR A 180 -5.38 -9.32 -4.31
C THR A 180 -4.79 -8.10 -4.99
N MET A 181 -5.05 -6.94 -4.39
CA MET A 181 -4.38 -5.70 -4.73
C MET A 181 -3.31 -5.42 -3.68
N GLN A 182 -2.09 -5.11 -4.11
CA GLN A 182 -1.02 -4.70 -3.22
C GLN A 182 -0.44 -3.36 -3.71
N CYS A 183 -0.31 -2.40 -2.79
CA CYS A 183 0.39 -1.16 -3.07
C CYS A 183 1.89 -1.44 -3.24
N SER A 184 2.57 -0.80 -4.20
CA SER A 184 4.03 -0.88 -4.25
C SER A 184 4.67 -0.29 -2.99
N GLY A 185 3.99 0.60 -2.27
CA GLY A 185 4.45 1.15 -1.00
C GLY A 185 4.18 0.25 0.22
N THR A 186 3.59 -0.94 0.07
CA THR A 186 3.36 -1.86 1.21
C THR A 186 4.65 -2.08 1.97
N ARG A 187 4.60 -2.01 3.31
CA ARG A 187 5.76 -2.17 4.20
C ARG A 187 6.85 -1.11 4.05
N ARG A 188 6.52 0.06 3.51
CA ARG A 188 7.47 1.17 3.32
C ARG A 188 8.11 1.64 4.62
N ILE A 189 7.36 1.62 5.73
CA ILE A 189 7.85 2.09 7.03
C ILE A 189 9.15 1.38 7.47
N GLU A 190 9.35 0.12 7.06
CA GLU A 190 10.59 -0.63 7.31
C GLU A 190 11.80 -0.03 6.60
N GLN A 191 11.62 0.43 5.35
CA GLN A 191 12.67 1.12 4.61
C GLN A 191 12.94 2.49 5.24
N ILE A 192 11.88 3.28 5.51
CA ILE A 192 12.00 4.62 6.11
C ILE A 192 12.78 4.56 7.43
N SER A 193 12.44 3.61 8.31
CA SER A 193 13.00 3.50 9.66
C SER A 193 14.51 3.22 9.68
N LEU A 194 15.08 2.74 8.57
CA LEU A 194 16.51 2.45 8.45
C LEU A 194 17.22 3.44 7.51
N TYR A 195 16.57 3.72 6.38
CA TYR A 195 17.11 4.44 5.24
C TYR A 195 16.00 5.24 4.57
N ALA A 196 15.76 6.46 5.05
CA ALA A 196 14.85 7.40 4.41
C ALA A 196 15.17 7.56 2.91
N GLY A 197 14.15 7.88 2.12
CA GLY A 197 14.25 7.88 0.67
C GLY A 197 13.58 9.08 0.04
N GLN A 198 12.98 8.86 -1.11
CA GLN A 198 12.33 9.90 -1.88
C GLN A 198 11.15 10.49 -1.10
N GLY A 199 11.26 11.79 -0.81
CA GLY A 199 10.11 12.65 -0.63
C GLY A 199 9.51 12.98 -1.99
N ASP A 200 8.18 12.98 -2.07
CA ASP A 200 7.43 13.38 -3.25
C ASP A 200 6.52 14.55 -2.87
N GLU A 201 6.04 15.26 -3.87
CA GLU A 201 4.92 16.18 -3.75
C GLU A 201 3.79 15.45 -3.00
N VAL A 202 3.21 14.38 -3.56
CA VAL A 202 2.21 13.61 -2.81
C VAL A 202 2.93 12.90 -1.64
N PRO A 203 2.64 13.23 -0.37
CA PRO A 203 3.36 12.62 0.75
C PRO A 203 3.32 11.09 0.66
N GLN A 204 4.49 10.47 0.73
CA GLN A 204 4.63 9.03 0.61
C GLN A 204 4.10 8.36 1.88
N ALA A 205 2.79 8.11 1.96
CA ALA A 205 2.15 7.56 3.15
C ALA A 205 3.01 6.46 3.83
N PRO A 206 3.23 6.53 5.15
CA PRO A 206 4.11 5.63 5.91
C PRO A 206 3.45 4.26 6.11
N TRP A 207 3.20 3.57 4.99
CA TRP A 207 2.54 2.27 4.95
C TRP A 207 3.27 1.25 5.81
N ALA A 208 2.52 0.62 6.70
CA ALA A 208 2.87 -0.60 7.37
C ALA A 208 2.49 -1.81 6.49
N GLU A 209 2.12 -2.93 7.09
CA GLU A 209 1.87 -4.20 6.41
C GLU A 209 0.46 -4.32 5.80
N GLY A 210 -0.39 -3.32 5.97
CA GLY A 210 -1.82 -3.36 5.64
C GLY A 210 -2.20 -2.76 4.29
N ALA A 211 -1.25 -2.26 3.49
CA ALA A 211 -1.50 -1.72 2.14
C ALA A 211 -1.76 -2.81 1.07
N ILE A 212 -2.50 -3.84 1.45
CA ILE A 212 -2.84 -5.03 0.67
C ILE A 212 -4.26 -5.49 1.06
N GLY A 213 -5.00 -6.06 0.11
CA GLY A 213 -6.33 -6.61 0.37
C GLY A 213 -6.82 -7.48 -0.79
N THR A 214 -7.72 -8.42 -0.49
CA THR A 214 -8.28 -9.35 -1.46
C THR A 214 -9.77 -9.16 -1.55
N ALA A 215 -10.30 -9.01 -2.75
CA ALA A 215 -11.73 -8.89 -2.98
C ALA A 215 -12.16 -9.66 -4.23
N GLU A 216 -13.44 -9.97 -4.27
CA GLU A 216 -14.11 -10.48 -5.45
C GLU A 216 -14.52 -9.31 -6.34
N TYR A 217 -14.12 -9.32 -7.61
CA TYR A 217 -14.51 -8.30 -8.57
C TYR A 217 -15.37 -8.91 -9.67
N VAL A 218 -16.41 -8.18 -10.05
CA VAL A 218 -17.30 -8.52 -11.16
C VAL A 218 -17.29 -7.40 -12.20
N GLY A 219 -17.25 -7.80 -13.47
CA GLY A 219 -17.08 -6.90 -14.60
C GLY A 219 -16.93 -7.62 -15.92
N ILE A 220 -16.14 -7.05 -16.84
CA ILE A 220 -15.89 -7.61 -18.18
C ILE A 220 -14.42 -7.58 -18.57
N SER A 221 -14.04 -8.42 -19.53
CA SER A 221 -12.68 -8.44 -20.08
C SER A 221 -12.39 -7.22 -20.96
N LEU A 222 -11.30 -6.49 -20.67
CA LEU A 222 -10.84 -5.40 -21.55
C LEU A 222 -10.46 -5.92 -22.95
N LYS A 223 -9.99 -7.18 -23.05
CA LYS A 223 -9.73 -7.83 -24.35
C LYS A 223 -10.97 -7.86 -25.24
N LYS A 224 -12.15 -8.09 -24.64
CA LYS A 224 -13.42 -8.16 -25.38
C LYS A 224 -13.88 -6.78 -25.82
N VAL A 225 -13.71 -5.76 -25.00
CA VAL A 225 -13.99 -4.36 -25.38
C VAL A 225 -13.08 -3.92 -26.54
N ILE A 226 -11.79 -4.25 -26.50
CA ILE A 226 -10.87 -3.99 -27.63
C ILE A 226 -11.27 -4.76 -28.89
N LYS A 227 -11.76 -6.00 -28.75
CA LYS A 227 -12.28 -6.77 -29.89
C LYS A 227 -13.53 -6.11 -30.48
N ASP A 228 -14.42 -5.55 -29.67
CA ASP A 228 -15.61 -4.84 -30.12
C ASP A 228 -15.28 -3.55 -30.89
N CYS A 229 -14.16 -2.90 -30.55
CA CYS A 229 -13.54 -1.82 -31.34
C CYS A 229 -12.81 -2.32 -32.62
N GLY A 230 -12.99 -3.59 -33.01
CA GLY A 230 -12.34 -4.18 -34.20
C GLY A 230 -10.88 -4.62 -34.00
N GLY A 231 -10.37 -4.55 -32.77
CA GLY A 231 -8.97 -4.84 -32.42
C GLY A 231 -8.05 -3.63 -32.54
N LEU A 232 -6.78 -3.85 -32.16
CA LEU A 232 -5.74 -2.83 -32.30
C LEU A 232 -5.33 -2.65 -33.77
N LEU A 233 -4.97 -1.43 -34.13
CA LEU A 233 -4.25 -1.11 -35.36
C LEU A 233 -2.78 -1.55 -35.25
N GLU A 234 -2.09 -1.60 -36.39
CA GLU A 234 -0.65 -1.83 -36.42
C GLU A 234 0.08 -0.81 -35.54
N GLY A 235 1.13 -1.25 -34.84
CA GLY A 235 1.86 -0.43 -33.87
C GLY A 235 1.24 -0.39 -32.46
N GLY A 236 -0.06 -0.67 -32.29
CA GLY A 236 -0.71 -0.69 -30.98
C GLY A 236 -0.15 -1.76 -30.04
N LYS A 237 0.55 -1.35 -28.98
CA LYS A 237 1.22 -2.26 -28.02
C LYS A 237 0.84 -2.01 -26.57
N HIS A 238 0.24 -0.87 -26.26
CA HIS A 238 -0.15 -0.48 -24.90
C HIS A 238 -1.56 0.12 -24.88
N LEU A 239 -2.22 -0.02 -23.73
CA LEU A 239 -3.50 0.60 -23.44
C LEU A 239 -3.27 1.58 -22.30
N GLU A 240 -3.33 2.86 -22.61
CA GLU A 240 -3.29 3.96 -21.66
C GLU A 240 -4.68 4.15 -21.04
N LEU A 241 -4.72 4.30 -19.72
CA LEU A 241 -5.88 4.22 -18.86
C LEU A 241 -5.98 5.54 -18.10
N TYR A 242 -7.09 6.25 -18.27
CA TYR A 242 -7.30 7.58 -17.70
C TYR A 242 -8.32 7.53 -16.57
N GLY A 243 -7.90 7.93 -15.38
CA GLY A 243 -8.75 8.11 -14.21
C GLY A 243 -9.22 9.55 -14.08
N ALA A 244 -10.46 9.76 -13.63
CA ALA A 244 -11.07 11.09 -13.53
C ALA A 244 -10.48 11.99 -12.43
N GLU A 245 -9.70 11.45 -11.49
CA GLU A 245 -9.09 12.26 -10.43
C GLU A 245 -8.05 13.25 -10.99
N THR A 246 -7.99 14.45 -10.40
CA THR A 246 -6.91 15.41 -10.69
C THR A 246 -5.67 15.04 -9.89
N TYR A 247 -4.56 14.87 -10.59
CA TYR A 247 -3.24 14.62 -10.06
C TYR A 247 -2.34 15.83 -10.34
N PHE A 248 -1.48 16.13 -9.38
CA PHE A 248 -0.52 17.24 -9.47
C PHE A 248 0.90 16.71 -9.41
N LYS A 249 1.75 17.20 -10.32
CA LYS A 249 3.19 16.92 -10.32
C LYS A 249 3.97 18.11 -10.84
N ASN A 250 5.06 18.51 -10.16
CA ASN A 250 5.87 19.67 -10.54
C ASN A 250 5.05 20.96 -10.81
N ASN A 251 4.03 21.22 -9.99
CA ASN A 251 3.08 22.33 -10.18
C ASN A 251 2.27 22.27 -11.50
N GLU A 252 2.12 21.09 -12.11
CA GLU A 252 1.24 20.86 -13.25
C GLU A 252 0.04 20.04 -12.81
N ALA A 253 -1.16 20.42 -13.27
CA ALA A 253 -2.40 19.67 -13.08
C ALA A 253 -2.63 18.74 -14.29
N MET A 254 -3.04 17.50 -14.04
CA MET A 254 -3.33 16.49 -15.05
C MET A 254 -4.30 15.45 -14.50
N ASN A 255 -4.87 14.60 -15.35
CA ASN A 255 -5.62 13.43 -14.88
C ASN A 255 -4.65 12.29 -14.50
N TYR A 256 -5.09 11.35 -13.66
CA TYR A 256 -4.28 10.16 -13.35
C TYR A 256 -4.20 9.24 -14.57
N VAL A 257 -2.99 8.98 -15.07
CA VAL A 257 -2.78 8.17 -16.28
C VAL A 257 -1.64 7.18 -16.09
N VAL A 258 -1.88 5.94 -16.50
CA VAL A 258 -0.89 4.86 -16.63
C VAL A 258 -1.28 3.96 -17.80
N SER A 259 -0.43 3.03 -18.19
CA SER A 259 -0.72 2.07 -19.25
C SER A 259 -0.37 0.64 -18.84
N VAL A 260 -1.04 -0.31 -19.51
CA VAL A 260 -0.71 -1.74 -19.45
C VAL A 260 -0.35 -2.25 -20.85
N PRO A 261 0.58 -3.21 -20.96
CA PRO A 261 0.93 -3.77 -22.26
C PRO A 261 -0.22 -4.62 -22.82
N TRP A 262 -0.38 -4.61 -24.14
CA TRP A 262 -1.37 -5.41 -24.84
C TRP A 262 -1.21 -6.91 -24.56
N SER A 263 0.01 -7.40 -24.30
CA SER A 263 0.23 -8.79 -23.90
C SER A 263 -0.58 -9.18 -22.66
N LYS A 264 -0.65 -8.31 -21.65
CA LYS A 264 -1.44 -8.52 -20.41
C LYS A 264 -2.94 -8.53 -20.70
N VAL A 265 -3.41 -7.60 -21.52
CA VAL A 265 -4.82 -7.52 -21.93
C VAL A 265 -5.19 -8.75 -22.79
N LYS A 266 -4.35 -9.12 -23.75
CA LYS A 266 -4.53 -10.27 -24.66
C LYS A 266 -4.55 -11.61 -23.90
N ALA A 267 -3.80 -11.71 -22.80
CA ALA A 267 -3.83 -12.85 -21.87
C ALA A 267 -5.14 -12.95 -21.06
N ASN A 268 -6.05 -11.97 -21.19
CA ASN A 268 -7.32 -11.91 -20.46
C ASN A 268 -7.14 -11.66 -18.94
N GLU A 269 -6.07 -10.94 -18.58
CA GLU A 269 -5.68 -10.65 -17.19
C GLU A 269 -5.97 -9.19 -16.78
N VAL A 270 -6.75 -8.48 -17.62
CA VAL A 270 -7.21 -7.11 -17.37
C VAL A 270 -8.71 -7.06 -17.56
N MET A 271 -9.42 -6.63 -16.51
CA MET A 271 -10.87 -6.49 -16.52
C MET A 271 -11.30 -5.07 -16.14
N LEU A 272 -12.46 -4.67 -16.64
CA LEU A 272 -13.18 -3.47 -16.22
C LEU A 272 -14.23 -3.91 -15.21
N ALA A 273 -14.15 -3.44 -13.97
CA ALA A 273 -14.99 -3.87 -12.85
C ALA A 273 -15.91 -2.74 -12.38
N TRP A 274 -17.12 -3.10 -11.97
CA TRP A 274 -18.14 -2.21 -11.40
C TRP A 274 -18.74 -2.71 -10.08
N GLU A 275 -18.41 -3.94 -9.68
CA GLU A 275 -18.86 -4.57 -8.45
C GLU A 275 -17.65 -5.17 -7.71
N MET A 276 -17.69 -5.07 -6.38
CA MET A 276 -16.66 -5.52 -5.45
C MET A 276 -17.32 -6.19 -4.23
N ASN A 277 -17.01 -7.46 -4.00
CA ASN A 277 -17.57 -8.30 -2.93
C ASN A 277 -19.11 -8.37 -2.93
N GLY A 278 -19.72 -8.54 -4.11
CA GLY A 278 -21.17 -8.68 -4.25
C GLY A 278 -21.96 -7.35 -4.22
N GLU A 279 -21.28 -6.23 -4.00
CA GLU A 279 -21.87 -4.89 -3.92
C GLU A 279 -21.35 -4.00 -5.05
N PRO A 280 -22.10 -2.97 -5.49
CA PRO A 280 -21.55 -1.93 -6.35
C PRO A 280 -20.22 -1.39 -5.80
N LEU A 281 -19.28 -1.04 -6.68
CA LEU A 281 -18.02 -0.46 -6.25
C LEU A 281 -18.27 0.71 -5.28
N PRO A 282 -17.60 0.74 -4.11
CA PRO A 282 -17.59 1.95 -3.30
C PRO A 282 -16.98 3.11 -4.09
N LYS A 283 -17.44 4.35 -3.85
CA LYS A 283 -16.96 5.54 -4.57
C LYS A 283 -15.46 5.69 -4.42
N ILE A 284 -14.93 5.44 -3.24
CA ILE A 284 -13.49 5.51 -2.94
C ILE A 284 -12.65 4.45 -3.67
N HIS A 285 -13.28 3.35 -4.11
CA HIS A 285 -12.64 2.25 -4.82
C HIS A 285 -12.83 2.31 -6.34
N GLY A 286 -13.42 3.39 -6.87
CA GLY A 286 -13.46 3.68 -8.30
C GLY A 286 -14.83 3.52 -8.97
N TYR A 287 -15.93 3.67 -8.23
CA TYR A 287 -17.27 3.72 -8.82
C TYR A 287 -17.39 4.78 -9.95
N PRO A 288 -18.14 4.53 -11.03
CA PRO A 288 -18.87 3.29 -11.33
C PRO A 288 -18.01 2.23 -12.02
N LEU A 289 -16.82 2.59 -12.51
CA LEU A 289 -15.97 1.70 -13.29
C LEU A 289 -14.49 1.91 -12.96
N ARG A 290 -13.79 0.79 -12.71
CA ARG A 290 -12.34 0.75 -12.55
C ARG A 290 -11.71 -0.32 -13.43
N VAL A 291 -10.41 -0.23 -13.64
CA VAL A 291 -9.59 -1.33 -14.15
C VAL A 291 -9.09 -2.18 -12.99
N MET A 292 -9.05 -3.49 -13.19
CA MET A 292 -8.32 -4.45 -12.38
C MET A 292 -7.28 -5.16 -13.24
N VAL A 293 -5.99 -5.01 -12.89
CA VAL A 293 -4.86 -5.62 -13.59
C VAL A 293 -4.27 -6.71 -12.69
N MET A 294 -4.58 -7.96 -13.01
CA MET A 294 -4.30 -9.09 -12.10
C MET A 294 -2.79 -9.30 -11.94
N GLY A 295 -2.32 -9.42 -10.70
CA GLY A 295 -0.91 -9.66 -10.38
C GLY A 295 0.03 -8.46 -10.55
N TYR A 296 -0.46 -7.29 -10.97
CA TYR A 296 0.31 -6.04 -11.03
C TYR A 296 0.15 -5.23 -9.75
N ILE A 297 1.04 -4.25 -9.55
CA ILE A 297 0.91 -3.26 -8.49
C ILE A 297 -0.41 -2.50 -8.59
N GLY A 298 -0.96 -2.07 -7.45
CA GLY A 298 -2.23 -1.36 -7.40
C GLY A 298 -2.30 -0.12 -8.30
N ALA A 299 -1.18 0.57 -8.52
CA ALA A 299 -1.10 1.77 -9.38
C ALA A 299 -1.53 1.51 -10.84
N ARG A 300 -1.46 0.28 -11.36
CA ARG A 300 -1.90 -0.03 -12.73
C ARG A 300 -3.41 -0.27 -12.85
N SER A 301 -4.09 -0.44 -11.71
CA SER A 301 -5.53 -0.68 -11.64
C SER A 301 -6.26 0.66 -11.45
N VAL A 302 -6.37 1.45 -12.52
CA VAL A 302 -6.95 2.80 -12.52
C VAL A 302 -8.38 2.82 -11.99
N LYS A 303 -8.70 3.78 -11.13
CA LYS A 303 -10.05 4.05 -10.60
C LYS A 303 -10.71 5.17 -11.38
N TRP A 304 -12.05 5.22 -11.35
CA TRP A 304 -12.83 6.25 -12.03
C TRP A 304 -12.45 6.34 -13.51
N LEU A 305 -12.34 5.18 -14.16
CA LEU A 305 -11.81 5.04 -15.50
C LEU A 305 -12.80 5.63 -16.51
N TYR A 306 -12.42 6.69 -17.21
CA TYR A 306 -13.31 7.35 -18.18
C TYR A 306 -12.81 7.30 -19.61
N ARG A 307 -11.51 6.99 -19.82
CA ARG A 307 -10.93 6.84 -21.15
C ARG A 307 -9.87 5.75 -21.19
N ILE A 308 -9.83 5.04 -22.31
CA ILE A 308 -8.77 4.10 -22.69
C ILE A 308 -8.25 4.49 -24.06
N LYS A 309 -6.94 4.68 -24.20
CA LYS A 309 -6.30 5.03 -25.46
C LYS A 309 -5.28 3.97 -25.85
N ALA A 310 -5.44 3.36 -27.02
CA ALA A 310 -4.43 2.46 -27.56
C ALA A 310 -3.24 3.26 -28.11
N ILE A 311 -2.03 2.93 -27.68
CA ILE A 311 -0.79 3.65 -27.99
C ILE A 311 0.37 2.69 -28.33
N GLU A 312 1.42 3.22 -28.93
CA GLU A 312 2.57 2.43 -29.42
C GLU A 312 3.56 2.04 -28.33
N THR A 313 3.72 2.90 -27.32
CA THR A 313 4.73 2.79 -26.26
C THR A 313 4.07 2.88 -24.89
N PRO A 314 4.77 2.51 -23.80
CA PRO A 314 4.27 2.77 -22.45
C PRO A 314 3.95 4.26 -22.24
N SER A 315 2.93 4.55 -21.44
CA SER A 315 2.51 5.92 -21.12
C SER A 315 3.69 6.77 -20.62
N LEU A 316 3.76 8.00 -21.12
CA LEU A 316 4.71 9.01 -20.69
C LEU A 316 4.21 9.81 -19.47
N ALA A 317 2.99 9.54 -18.99
CA ALA A 317 2.45 10.19 -17.80
C ALA A 317 3.38 10.00 -16.58
N PRO A 318 3.57 11.04 -15.72
CA PRO A 318 4.59 11.01 -14.67
C PRO A 318 4.49 9.80 -13.74
N VAL A 319 3.27 9.36 -13.41
CA VAL A 319 2.98 8.20 -12.57
C VAL A 319 3.61 6.90 -13.12
N GLN A 320 3.80 6.77 -14.43
CA GLN A 320 4.46 5.60 -15.01
C GLN A 320 5.89 5.87 -15.47
N SER A 321 6.17 7.06 -15.99
CA SER A 321 7.46 7.38 -16.61
C SER A 321 8.50 7.90 -15.61
N LYS A 322 8.07 8.44 -14.47
CA LYS A 322 8.93 9.08 -13.46
C LYS A 322 8.73 8.53 -12.04
N GLU A 323 7.56 7.96 -11.75
CA GLU A 323 7.22 7.33 -10.47
C GLU A 323 7.00 5.82 -10.62
N TYR A 324 6.88 5.11 -9.48
CA TYR A 324 6.74 3.64 -9.46
C TYR A 324 7.87 2.95 -10.22
N LEU A 325 9.08 3.46 -10.01
CA LEU A 325 10.33 2.93 -10.54
C LEU A 325 11.11 2.27 -9.40
N TYR A 326 11.68 1.10 -9.68
CA TYR A 326 12.59 0.40 -8.76
C TYR A 326 14.02 0.72 -9.14
N PHE A 327 14.72 1.46 -8.28
CA PHE A 327 16.09 1.88 -8.50
C PHE A 327 17.09 0.92 -7.85
N ASN A 328 18.33 0.94 -8.34
CA ASN A 328 19.44 0.30 -7.63
C ASN A 328 19.76 1.06 -6.32
N GLN A 329 20.60 0.46 -5.48
CA GLN A 329 20.96 0.98 -4.16
C GLN A 329 21.96 2.16 -4.18
N GLN A 330 22.49 2.54 -5.35
CA GLN A 330 23.44 3.64 -5.52
C GLN A 330 22.78 4.90 -6.13
N VAL A 331 21.54 4.78 -6.61
CA VAL A 331 20.74 5.88 -7.12
C VAL A 331 19.95 6.49 -5.97
N GLY A 332 19.94 7.83 -5.90
CA GLY A 332 19.26 8.64 -4.92
C GLY A 332 18.95 10.04 -5.44
N LYS A 333 18.62 10.97 -4.53
CA LYS A 333 18.14 12.33 -4.86
C LYS A 333 18.96 13.06 -5.93
N HIS A 334 20.29 12.97 -5.85
CA HIS A 334 21.21 13.81 -6.63
C HIS A 334 21.62 13.20 -7.98
N ASN A 335 21.51 11.90 -8.15
CA ASN A 335 21.98 11.19 -9.35
C ASN A 335 20.89 10.37 -10.05
N GLN A 336 19.64 10.37 -9.55
CA GLN A 336 18.54 9.66 -10.20
C GLN A 336 18.23 10.21 -11.58
N ARG A 337 18.06 9.30 -12.54
CA ARG A 337 17.41 9.58 -13.83
C ARG A 337 16.26 8.58 -13.99
N PRO A 338 15.13 8.97 -14.61
CA PRO A 338 14.02 8.06 -14.83
C PRO A 338 14.41 6.77 -15.59
N THR A 339 15.43 6.85 -16.46
CA THR A 339 15.96 5.70 -17.22
C THR A 339 16.76 4.70 -16.38
N ASP A 340 17.16 5.06 -15.15
CA ASP A 340 17.91 4.17 -14.25
C ASP A 340 16.97 3.24 -13.46
N GLY A 341 15.67 3.50 -13.50
CA GLY A 341 14.67 2.74 -12.76
C GLY A 341 13.97 1.69 -13.61
N ILE A 342 13.66 0.54 -13.00
CA ILE A 342 12.81 -0.49 -13.60
C ILE A 342 11.36 -0.12 -13.35
N GLN A 343 10.54 -0.04 -14.40
CA GLN A 343 9.10 0.17 -14.25
C GLN A 343 8.48 -0.99 -13.47
N ILE A 344 7.91 -0.68 -12.31
CA ILE A 344 7.28 -1.71 -11.48
C ILE A 344 5.94 -2.08 -12.13
N GLN A 345 5.80 -3.35 -12.47
CA GLN A 345 4.59 -3.95 -13.03
C GLN A 345 4.08 -5.02 -12.07
N GLU A 346 4.68 -6.20 -12.08
CA GLU A 346 4.34 -7.29 -11.16
C GLU A 346 4.89 -7.04 -9.75
N MET A 347 4.14 -7.47 -8.73
CA MET A 347 4.69 -7.57 -7.38
C MET A 347 5.58 -8.81 -7.25
N PRO A 348 6.79 -8.73 -6.67
CA PRO A 348 7.54 -9.92 -6.29
C PRO A 348 6.89 -10.62 -5.10
N VAL A 349 7.37 -11.82 -4.79
CA VAL A 349 6.97 -12.55 -3.60
C VAL A 349 7.22 -11.71 -2.34
N SER A 350 6.24 -11.63 -1.46
CA SER A 350 6.31 -10.89 -0.20
C SER A 350 5.43 -11.56 0.87
N SER A 351 5.76 -11.31 2.13
CA SER A 351 4.97 -11.76 3.28
C SER A 351 5.11 -10.76 4.42
N ALA A 352 4.19 -10.82 5.38
CA ALA A 352 4.26 -10.03 6.60
C ALA A 352 3.61 -10.74 7.78
N ILE A 353 4.07 -10.37 8.97
CA ILE A 353 3.61 -10.86 10.28
C ILE A 353 2.64 -9.81 10.81
N MET A 354 1.41 -10.22 11.11
CA MET A 354 0.34 -9.36 11.62
C MET A 354 0.12 -9.51 13.12
N SER A 355 0.55 -10.65 13.68
CA SER A 355 0.71 -10.87 15.11
C SER A 355 1.81 -11.92 15.36
N PRO A 356 2.65 -11.79 16.40
CA PRO A 356 2.67 -10.70 17.39
C PRO A 356 3.11 -9.37 16.76
N TRP A 357 3.05 -8.28 17.54
CA TRP A 357 3.48 -6.96 17.11
C TRP A 357 4.93 -6.67 17.50
N LYS A 358 5.58 -5.77 16.75
CA LYS A 358 6.91 -5.28 17.11
C LYS A 358 6.89 -4.71 18.54
N ASN A 359 7.88 -5.10 19.33
CA ASN A 359 8.07 -4.77 20.74
C ASN A 359 7.00 -5.34 21.70
N GLN A 360 6.18 -6.28 21.24
CA GLN A 360 5.21 -6.96 22.12
C GLN A 360 5.93 -7.89 23.09
N VAL A 361 5.49 -7.88 24.35
CA VAL A 361 5.85 -8.90 25.36
C VAL A 361 4.93 -10.09 25.17
N VAL A 362 5.50 -11.27 24.97
CA VAL A 362 4.78 -12.49 24.63
C VAL A 362 5.06 -13.56 25.68
N ILE A 363 4.00 -13.94 26.42
CA ILE A 363 4.05 -15.04 27.38
C ILE A 363 3.62 -16.32 26.67
N HIS A 364 4.44 -17.36 26.72
CA HIS A 364 4.18 -18.61 26.00
C HIS A 364 4.68 -19.87 26.72
N ASN A 365 4.29 -21.04 26.21
CA ASN A 365 4.65 -22.37 26.70
C ASN A 365 5.57 -23.10 25.71
N GLY A 366 6.70 -22.51 25.34
CA GLY A 366 7.57 -23.05 24.28
C GLY A 366 7.13 -22.81 22.82
N LYS A 367 5.99 -22.15 22.56
CA LYS A 367 5.53 -21.78 21.20
C LYS A 367 4.83 -20.43 21.16
N ILE A 368 5.14 -19.60 20.17
CA ILE A 368 4.52 -18.28 19.94
C ILE A 368 3.52 -18.36 18.77
N ARG A 369 2.25 -18.03 19.02
CA ARG A 369 1.23 -17.92 17.96
C ARG A 369 1.56 -16.75 17.05
N CYS A 370 1.80 -17.04 15.77
CA CYS A 370 2.02 -16.07 14.73
C CYS A 370 0.89 -16.11 13.70
N LYS A 371 0.54 -14.96 13.13
CA LYS A 371 -0.40 -14.83 12.01
C LYS A 371 0.14 -13.87 10.98
N GLY A 372 -0.24 -14.04 9.72
CA GLY A 372 0.15 -13.09 8.69
C GLY A 372 -0.42 -13.35 7.31
N TRP A 373 0.18 -12.71 6.32
CA TRP A 373 -0.15 -12.89 4.90
C TRP A 373 1.10 -13.15 4.07
N ALA A 374 0.90 -13.76 2.89
CA ALA A 374 1.90 -13.93 1.86
C ALA A 374 1.26 -13.71 0.47
N TYR A 375 1.99 -13.15 -0.48
CA TYR A 375 1.51 -12.87 -1.83
C TYR A 375 2.65 -12.88 -2.85
N SER A 376 2.37 -13.31 -4.08
CA SER A 376 3.26 -13.15 -5.24
C SER A 376 2.43 -12.63 -6.40
N GLY A 377 2.95 -11.65 -7.14
CA GLY A 377 2.29 -11.10 -8.32
C GLY A 377 2.46 -11.98 -9.55
N GLY A 378 2.05 -11.47 -10.72
CA GLY A 378 2.27 -12.14 -12.01
C GLY A 378 1.56 -13.49 -12.21
N GLY A 379 0.63 -13.84 -11.34
CA GLY A 379 -0.12 -15.11 -11.43
C GLY A 379 0.57 -16.29 -10.77
N ARG A 380 1.66 -15.99 -10.03
CA ARG A 380 2.31 -16.90 -9.11
C ARG A 380 1.57 -16.87 -7.79
N TRP A 381 1.65 -17.95 -7.01
CA TRP A 381 0.98 -18.04 -5.72
C TRP A 381 1.96 -18.44 -4.61
N PRO A 382 1.73 -17.99 -3.37
CA PRO A 382 2.45 -18.49 -2.20
C PRO A 382 2.33 -20.01 -2.07
N GLU A 383 3.45 -20.71 -2.23
CA GLU A 383 3.51 -22.17 -2.13
C GLU A 383 3.90 -22.60 -0.72
N ARG A 384 4.86 -21.90 -0.10
CA ARG A 384 5.33 -22.17 1.26
C ARG A 384 5.65 -20.89 2.01
N VAL A 385 5.15 -20.76 3.23
CA VAL A 385 5.53 -19.70 4.17
C VAL A 385 6.35 -20.33 5.28
N GLU A 386 7.45 -19.69 5.67
CA GLU A 386 8.35 -20.16 6.70
C GLU A 386 8.58 -19.06 7.73
N LEU A 387 8.62 -19.44 9.00
CA LEU A 387 8.94 -18.55 10.11
C LEU A 387 10.15 -19.04 10.89
N SER A 388 10.86 -18.09 11.47
CA SER A 388 12.04 -18.30 12.30
C SER A 388 11.88 -17.50 13.58
N SER A 389 12.23 -18.06 14.74
CA SER A 389 12.29 -17.36 16.03
C SER A 389 13.71 -16.94 16.43
N ASP A 390 14.73 -17.30 15.65
CA ASP A 390 16.16 -17.09 15.93
C ASP A 390 16.81 -16.12 14.92
N GLY A 391 16.04 -15.17 14.38
CA GLY A 391 16.56 -14.15 13.46
C GLY A 391 16.80 -14.60 12.01
N GLY A 392 16.44 -15.85 11.67
CA GLY A 392 16.48 -16.40 10.31
C GLY A 392 17.46 -17.55 10.14
N PHE A 393 17.91 -18.16 11.24
CA PHE A 393 18.86 -19.29 11.21
C PHE A 393 18.13 -20.61 11.01
N SER A 394 17.05 -20.87 11.77
CA SER A 394 16.22 -22.07 11.66
C SER A 394 14.81 -21.72 11.19
N TRP A 395 14.25 -22.50 10.25
CA TRP A 395 12.97 -22.20 9.61
C TRP A 395 11.94 -23.31 9.82
N TYR A 396 10.74 -22.91 10.22
CA TYR A 396 9.58 -23.78 10.41
C TYR A 396 8.53 -23.47 9.34
N PRO A 397 8.15 -24.44 8.50
CA PRO A 397 7.10 -24.23 7.51
C PRO A 397 5.74 -24.09 8.19
N VAL A 398 4.90 -23.17 7.69
CA VAL A 398 3.50 -23.11 8.09
C VAL A 398 2.77 -24.34 7.51
N PRO A 399 2.05 -25.13 8.34
CA PRO A 399 1.24 -26.24 7.84
C PRO A 399 0.17 -25.77 6.85
N LEU A 400 -0.08 -26.55 5.79
CA LEU A 400 -0.95 -26.14 4.69
C LEU A 400 -2.40 -25.93 5.14
N GLU A 401 -2.85 -26.71 6.12
CA GLU A 401 -4.15 -26.61 6.78
C GLU A 401 -4.35 -25.31 7.57
N ASN A 402 -3.26 -24.64 7.95
CA ASN A 402 -3.30 -23.37 8.67
C ASN A 402 -3.17 -22.15 7.75
N MET A 403 -3.32 -22.36 6.43
CA MET A 403 -3.22 -21.30 5.44
C MET A 403 -4.52 -21.24 4.63
N SER A 404 -5.01 -20.04 4.26
CA SER A 404 -6.22 -19.87 3.45
C SER A 404 -6.11 -20.55 2.09
N GLU A 405 -7.21 -20.80 1.37
CA GLU A 405 -7.15 -21.47 0.07
C GLU A 405 -6.17 -20.85 -0.93
N LYS A 406 -5.56 -21.69 -1.77
CA LYS A 406 -4.65 -21.25 -2.84
C LYS A 406 -5.47 -20.63 -3.97
N GLY A 407 -5.04 -19.49 -4.48
CA GLY A 407 -5.60 -18.86 -5.68
C GLY A 407 -4.52 -18.17 -6.49
N GLN A 408 -4.69 -18.16 -7.81
CA GLN A 408 -3.68 -17.66 -8.77
C GLN A 408 -3.37 -16.17 -8.59
N TRP A 409 -4.38 -15.38 -8.20
CA TRP A 409 -4.29 -13.91 -8.09
C TRP A 409 -4.55 -13.43 -6.66
N THR A 410 -4.53 -14.35 -5.70
CA THR A 410 -4.87 -14.06 -4.31
C THR A 410 -3.67 -14.30 -3.40
N TRP A 411 -3.59 -13.53 -2.32
CA TRP A 411 -2.72 -13.80 -1.20
C TRP A 411 -3.10 -15.13 -0.53
N ARG A 412 -2.28 -15.55 0.43
CA ARG A 412 -2.66 -16.51 1.45
C ARG A 412 -2.50 -15.89 2.81
N THR A 413 -3.54 -15.94 3.64
CA THR A 413 -3.38 -15.71 5.08
C THR A 413 -2.88 -17.00 5.72
N TRP A 414 -2.17 -16.88 6.84
CA TRP A 414 -1.51 -18.02 7.47
C TRP A 414 -1.42 -17.84 8.99
N GLU A 415 -1.39 -18.97 9.72
CA GLU A 415 -1.16 -19.01 11.17
C GLU A 415 -0.22 -20.16 11.54
N ILE A 416 0.62 -19.99 12.56
CA ILE A 416 1.51 -21.04 13.06
C ILE A 416 1.78 -20.86 14.56
N ASP A 417 1.88 -21.97 15.29
CA ASP A 417 2.46 -21.97 16.63
C ASP A 417 3.98 -22.20 16.50
N LEU A 418 4.72 -21.10 16.33
CA LEU A 418 6.16 -21.10 16.08
C LEU A 418 6.91 -21.62 17.32
N PRO A 419 7.68 -22.72 17.23
CA PRO A 419 8.53 -23.17 18.33
C PRO A 419 9.49 -22.07 18.78
N CYS A 420 9.55 -21.83 20.09
CA CYS A 420 10.41 -20.81 20.69
C CYS A 420 10.75 -21.22 22.13
N ASP A 421 12.01 -21.50 22.41
CA ASP A 421 12.47 -21.97 23.72
C ASP A 421 13.25 -20.89 24.52
N VAL A 422 13.75 -19.88 23.82
CA VAL A 422 14.61 -18.80 24.35
C VAL A 422 13.75 -17.70 24.98
N GLU A 423 14.27 -17.10 26.05
CA GLU A 423 13.66 -15.96 26.76
C GLU A 423 14.43 -14.66 26.48
N GLY A 424 13.77 -13.51 26.65
CA GLY A 424 14.34 -12.19 26.37
C GLY A 424 14.01 -11.68 24.96
N TRP A 425 14.77 -10.73 24.46
CA TRP A 425 14.56 -10.17 23.12
C TRP A 425 14.94 -11.17 22.03
N ILE A 426 13.97 -11.51 21.19
CA ILE A 426 14.16 -12.37 20.02
C ILE A 426 13.68 -11.67 18.74
N GLU A 427 14.11 -12.16 17.60
CA GLU A 427 13.63 -11.72 16.29
C GLU A 427 12.82 -12.82 15.60
N ILE A 428 11.55 -12.54 15.36
CA ILE A 428 10.70 -13.37 14.52
C ILE A 428 10.81 -12.88 13.08
N VAL A 429 11.17 -13.78 12.17
CA VAL A 429 11.32 -13.49 10.75
C VAL A 429 10.39 -14.38 9.94
N CYS A 430 9.68 -13.82 8.95
CA CYS A 430 8.89 -14.60 7.99
C CYS A 430 9.38 -14.40 6.55
N ARG A 431 9.33 -15.48 5.76
CA ARG A 431 9.56 -15.44 4.31
C ARG A 431 8.58 -16.36 3.58
N CYS A 432 8.33 -16.02 2.32
CA CYS A 432 7.49 -16.80 1.42
C CYS A 432 8.31 -17.33 0.24
N TRP A 433 7.94 -18.52 -0.22
CA TRP A 433 8.35 -19.13 -1.48
C TRP A 433 7.13 -19.22 -2.39
N ASP A 434 7.25 -18.73 -3.61
CA ASP A 434 6.20 -18.92 -4.62
C ASP A 434 6.41 -20.20 -5.45
N ASN A 435 5.45 -20.53 -6.30
CA ASN A 435 5.47 -21.71 -7.17
C ASN A 435 6.57 -21.69 -8.25
N SER A 436 7.37 -20.62 -8.35
CA SER A 436 8.53 -20.52 -9.24
C SER A 436 9.84 -20.47 -8.47
N LEU A 437 9.84 -20.86 -7.19
CA LEU A 437 11.00 -20.86 -6.30
C LEU A 437 11.60 -19.47 -6.04
N ASN A 438 10.85 -18.38 -6.29
CA ASN A 438 11.28 -17.07 -5.84
C ASN A 438 11.13 -16.98 -4.32
N THR A 439 12.07 -16.30 -3.66
CA THR A 439 11.99 -15.98 -2.23
C THR A 439 12.45 -14.56 -1.94
N GLN A 440 12.36 -14.18 -0.66
CA GLN A 440 12.57 -12.83 -0.16
C GLN A 440 14.02 -12.64 0.32
N PRO A 441 14.69 -11.51 -0.01
CA PRO A 441 15.97 -11.14 0.61
C PRO A 441 15.83 -11.03 2.12
N LEU A 442 16.81 -11.48 2.92
CA LEU A 442 16.65 -11.50 4.38
C LEU A 442 16.67 -10.12 5.05
N ALA A 443 17.35 -9.14 4.44
CA ALA A 443 17.55 -7.82 5.02
C ALA A 443 16.94 -6.71 4.16
N VAL A 444 16.39 -5.69 4.82
CA VAL A 444 15.85 -4.48 4.16
C VAL A 444 16.90 -3.84 3.27
N ARG A 445 18.17 -3.80 3.69
CA ARG A 445 19.26 -3.20 2.90
C ARG A 445 19.39 -3.81 1.50
N ALA A 446 19.12 -5.11 1.33
CA ALA A 446 19.20 -5.78 0.04
C ALA A 446 18.03 -5.41 -0.89
N ALA A 447 16.87 -5.07 -0.33
CA ALA A 447 15.67 -4.66 -1.08
C ALA A 447 15.47 -3.13 -1.14
N TRP A 448 16.29 -2.36 -0.42
CA TRP A 448 16.15 -0.92 -0.35
C TRP A 448 16.35 -0.28 -1.72
N ASN A 449 15.52 0.72 -2.02
CA ASN A 449 15.67 1.58 -3.18
C ASN A 449 15.16 2.99 -2.85
N TRP A 450 15.68 3.99 -3.57
CA TRP A 450 15.37 5.39 -3.32
C TRP A 450 13.87 5.73 -3.36
N GLY A 451 13.09 5.11 -4.25
CA GLY A 451 11.64 5.33 -4.35
C GLY A 451 10.82 4.75 -3.19
N LEU A 452 11.46 3.97 -2.31
CA LEU A 452 10.83 3.29 -1.18
C LEU A 452 9.61 2.46 -1.60
N HIS A 453 9.73 1.81 -2.75
CA HIS A 453 8.75 0.88 -3.28
C HIS A 453 9.24 -0.56 -3.08
N VAL A 454 8.32 -1.52 -3.12
CA VAL A 454 8.59 -2.96 -3.16
C VAL A 454 9.49 -3.40 -2.00
N THR A 455 9.01 -3.22 -0.76
CA THR A 455 9.65 -3.86 0.40
C THR A 455 9.41 -5.37 0.33
N SER A 456 10.28 -6.08 -0.39
CA SER A 456 10.22 -7.54 -0.60
C SER A 456 11.10 -8.32 0.36
N SER A 457 11.84 -7.67 1.26
CA SER A 457 12.66 -8.37 2.26
C SER A 457 11.79 -9.22 3.19
N ALA A 458 12.35 -10.28 3.76
CA ALA A 458 11.74 -11.07 4.82
C ALA A 458 11.29 -10.11 5.93
N HIS A 459 10.04 -10.23 6.37
CA HIS A 459 9.51 -9.34 7.40
C HIS A 459 10.04 -9.76 8.76
N ARG A 460 10.46 -8.79 9.57
CA ARG A 460 11.18 -9.02 10.82
C ARG A 460 10.55 -8.19 11.93
N ILE A 461 10.23 -8.81 13.05
CA ILE A 461 9.77 -8.12 14.26
C ILE A 461 10.57 -8.57 15.46
N SER A 462 10.90 -7.64 16.34
CA SER A 462 11.46 -7.96 17.65
C SER A 462 10.33 -8.12 18.65
N VAL A 463 10.39 -9.15 19.48
CA VAL A 463 9.44 -9.38 20.60
C VAL A 463 10.21 -9.78 21.85
N TYR A 464 9.62 -9.54 23.02
CA TYR A 464 10.18 -10.01 24.28
C TYR A 464 9.51 -11.32 24.69
N SER A 465 10.29 -12.39 24.72
CA SER A 465 9.88 -13.76 24.96
C SER A 465 9.89 -14.09 26.45
N ILE A 466 8.75 -14.51 27.00
CA ILE A 466 8.62 -15.02 28.38
C ILE A 466 8.12 -16.46 28.30
N ASN A 467 9.02 -17.42 28.57
CA ASN A 467 8.69 -18.83 28.43
C ASN A 467 8.28 -19.42 29.78
N LYS A 468 6.98 -19.42 30.08
CA LYS A 468 6.46 -19.90 31.37
C LYS A 468 6.57 -21.42 31.57
N SER A 469 7.11 -22.16 30.60
CA SER A 469 7.53 -23.56 30.82
C SER A 469 8.89 -23.66 31.52
N ARG A 470 9.65 -22.57 31.64
CA ARG A 470 10.90 -22.51 32.42
C ARG A 470 10.58 -22.40 33.91
N PRO A 471 11.17 -23.24 34.77
CA PRO A 471 10.85 -23.23 36.21
C PRO A 471 11.05 -21.87 36.88
N LEU A 472 12.20 -21.22 36.65
CA LEU A 472 12.52 -19.92 37.25
C LEU A 472 11.52 -18.83 36.82
N THR A 473 11.15 -18.82 35.55
CA THR A 473 10.16 -17.87 35.01
C THR A 473 8.76 -18.15 35.55
N ALA A 474 8.36 -19.41 35.64
CA ALA A 474 7.06 -19.78 36.22
C ALA A 474 6.95 -19.33 37.69
N GLU A 475 7.99 -19.58 38.48
CA GLU A 475 8.08 -19.11 39.87
C GLU A 475 8.00 -17.59 39.95
N ARG A 476 8.75 -16.88 39.09
CA ARG A 476 8.72 -15.41 39.03
C ARG A 476 7.33 -14.87 38.71
N LEU A 477 6.63 -15.46 37.75
CA LEU A 477 5.29 -15.03 37.36
C LEU A 477 4.27 -15.19 38.49
N GLU A 478 4.33 -16.31 39.22
CA GLU A 478 3.45 -16.50 40.39
C GLU A 478 3.81 -15.55 41.54
N MET A 479 5.10 -15.28 41.76
CA MET A 479 5.55 -14.31 42.76
C MET A 479 5.08 -12.87 42.42
N LEU A 480 5.22 -12.43 41.17
CA LEU A 480 4.73 -11.10 40.73
C LEU A 480 3.21 -11.01 40.91
N LYS A 481 2.47 -12.05 40.51
CA LYS A 481 1.02 -12.13 40.67
C LYS A 481 0.59 -12.08 42.14
N ALA A 482 1.27 -12.80 43.03
CA ALA A 482 0.98 -12.82 44.46
C ALA A 482 1.16 -11.43 45.12
N HIS A 483 2.08 -10.62 44.61
CA HIS A 483 2.36 -9.26 45.10
C HIS A 483 1.62 -8.16 44.32
N GLY A 484 0.75 -8.52 43.37
CA GLY A 484 0.03 -7.56 42.55
C GLY A 484 0.92 -6.72 41.62
N GLN A 485 2.14 -7.19 41.32
CA GLN A 485 3.06 -6.49 40.42
C GLN A 485 2.70 -6.77 38.95
N PRO A 486 2.64 -5.73 38.10
CA PRO A 486 2.32 -5.89 36.69
C PRO A 486 3.50 -6.47 35.90
N LEU A 487 3.20 -7.27 34.87
CA LEU A 487 4.21 -7.89 34.00
C LEU A 487 4.75 -6.96 32.90
N ALA A 488 4.14 -5.79 32.73
CA ALA A 488 4.49 -4.84 31.70
C ALA A 488 4.27 -3.38 32.17
N PRO A 489 5.06 -2.42 31.66
CA PRO A 489 6.19 -2.62 30.74
C PRO A 489 7.36 -3.34 31.45
N ILE A 490 8.11 -4.16 30.71
CA ILE A 490 9.29 -4.91 31.23
C ILE A 490 10.43 -4.01 31.72
N THR A 491 10.28 -2.69 31.57
CA THR A 491 11.21 -1.67 32.05
C THR A 491 10.79 -1.08 33.40
N TRP A 492 9.69 -1.56 34.01
CA TRP A 492 9.28 -1.11 35.34
C TRP A 492 10.31 -1.58 36.37
N PRO A 493 10.84 -0.69 37.23
CA PRO A 493 11.66 -1.10 38.37
C PRO A 493 10.94 -2.10 39.27
N GLU A 494 11.55 -3.27 39.50
CA GLU A 494 10.98 -4.30 40.37
C GLU A 494 11.56 -4.16 41.79
N GLU A 495 10.69 -4.13 42.80
CA GLU A 495 11.09 -4.12 44.22
C GLU A 495 11.40 -5.54 44.74
N LEU A 496 10.89 -6.56 44.05
CA LEU A 496 11.08 -7.95 44.43
C LEU A 496 12.42 -8.44 43.90
N GLN A 497 13.30 -8.87 44.80
CA GLN A 497 14.58 -9.46 44.41
C GLN A 497 14.36 -10.74 43.59
N THR A 498 15.21 -10.98 42.59
CA THR A 498 15.19 -12.21 41.77
C THR A 498 15.93 -13.37 42.42
N GLN A 499 16.76 -13.06 43.42
CA GLN A 499 17.55 -13.99 44.23
C GLN A 499 17.73 -13.36 45.62
N SER A 500 17.71 -14.16 46.68
CA SER A 500 18.00 -13.67 48.03
C SER A 500 19.47 -13.32 48.22
N TRP A 501 19.77 -12.43 49.17
CA TRP A 501 21.17 -12.09 49.50
C TRP A 501 21.99 -13.27 50.02
N ASP A 502 21.36 -14.25 50.66
CA ASP A 502 22.06 -15.42 51.19
C ASP A 502 22.45 -16.39 50.06
N GLU A 503 21.53 -16.67 49.13
CA GLU A 503 21.84 -17.45 47.91
C GLU A 503 22.93 -16.78 47.08
N TYR A 504 22.88 -15.45 46.95
CA TYR A 504 23.90 -14.67 46.24
C TYR A 504 25.28 -14.84 46.90
N LYS A 505 25.36 -14.68 48.23
CA LYS A 505 26.62 -14.81 48.98
C LYS A 505 27.19 -16.23 48.90
N ASP A 506 26.33 -17.24 49.05
CA ASP A 506 26.73 -18.64 48.97
C ASP A 506 27.25 -19.01 47.58
N PHE A 507 26.62 -18.50 46.52
CA PHE A 507 27.10 -18.68 45.15
C PHE A 507 28.53 -18.15 44.98
N PHE A 508 28.79 -16.89 45.37
CA PHE A 508 30.11 -16.29 45.20
C PHE A 508 31.17 -16.80 46.19
N LYS A 509 30.77 -17.38 47.33
CA LYS A 509 31.70 -18.13 48.19
C LYS A 509 32.20 -19.40 47.50
N LYS A 510 31.33 -20.08 46.74
CA LYS A 510 31.67 -21.30 46.00
C LYS A 510 32.33 -21.03 44.65
N TYR A 511 31.94 -19.94 44.00
CA TYR A 511 32.43 -19.48 42.71
C TYR A 511 32.90 -18.03 42.86
N PRO A 512 34.11 -17.80 43.40
CA PRO A 512 34.66 -16.46 43.58
C PRO A 512 34.56 -15.65 42.29
N ARG A 513 34.17 -14.38 42.44
CA ARG A 513 33.98 -13.47 41.31
C ARG A 513 35.31 -13.10 40.66
N ASP A 514 36.32 -12.87 41.48
CA ASP A 514 37.66 -12.51 41.06
C ASP A 514 38.54 -13.76 40.93
N PRO A 515 39.46 -13.80 39.97
CA PRO A 515 40.30 -14.96 39.70
C PRO A 515 41.44 -15.15 40.71
N ASP A 516 41.35 -14.59 41.92
CA ASP A 516 42.42 -14.49 42.93
C ASP A 516 42.81 -15.83 43.60
N ASN A 517 42.54 -16.95 42.92
CA ASN A 517 43.31 -18.15 43.16
C ASN A 517 44.74 -17.85 42.72
N GLU A 518 45.60 -17.42 43.65
CA GLU A 518 47.04 -17.54 43.47
C GLU A 518 47.30 -18.95 42.93
N ALA A 519 47.78 -19.02 41.68
CA ALA A 519 48.27 -20.26 41.15
C ALA A 519 49.37 -20.71 42.10
N VAL A 520 49.08 -21.74 42.91
CA VAL A 520 50.10 -22.48 43.63
C VAL A 520 50.92 -23.16 42.54
N CYS A 521 51.99 -22.46 42.13
CA CYS A 521 52.98 -22.91 41.16
C CYS A 521 53.83 -24.02 41.77
#